data_AF-A0A8I0FGS8-F1
#
_entry.id   AF-A0A8I0FGS8-F1
#
_cell.length_a   1.000
_cell.length_b   1.000
_cell.length_c   1.000
_cell.angle_alpha   90.00
_cell.angle_beta   90.00
_cell.angle_gamma   90.00
#
_symmetry.space_group_name_H-M   'P 1'
#
loop_
_entity.id
_entity.type
_entity.pdbx_description
1 polymer ?
#
loop_
_entity_poly.entity_id
_entity_poly.type
_entity_poly.pdbx_seq_one_letter_code
_entity_poly.pdbx_strand_id
1 'polypeptide(L)' 'MLYDLKDKQWERIKESLPGKKGDSGRSAKDNRKFIAAVMWIGRTGA' A
#
# COMPACT_ATOMS: atom_id res chain seq x y z
N MET A 1 11.33 -6.10 -8.86
CA MET A 1 10.79 -7.31 -8.23
C MET A 1 9.91 -6.88 -7.06
N LEU A 2 8.58 -6.95 -7.21
CA LEU A 2 7.53 -6.95 -6.17
C LEU A 2 6.20 -6.71 -6.93
N TYR A 3 5.66 -7.76 -7.54
CA TYR A 3 4.45 -7.70 -8.39
C TYR A 3 3.24 -8.35 -7.73
N ASP A 4 3.12 -8.27 -6.40
CA ASP A 4 2.04 -9.00 -5.70
C ASP A 4 0.73 -8.23 -5.59
N LEU A 5 0.79 -6.89 -5.55
CA LEU A 5 -0.40 -6.06 -5.50
C LEU A 5 -0.84 -5.65 -6.90
N LYS A 6 -1.81 -6.37 -7.46
CA LYS A 6 -2.39 -6.08 -8.77
C LYS A 6 -3.05 -4.69 -8.74
N ASP A 7 -3.02 -3.98 -9.86
CA ASP A 7 -3.63 -2.64 -9.96
C ASP A 7 -5.10 -2.66 -9.54
N LYS A 8 -5.87 -3.66 -9.97
CA LYS A 8 -7.28 -3.82 -9.57
C LYS A 8 -7.48 -3.94 -8.06
N GLN A 9 -6.54 -4.56 -7.35
CA GLN A 9 -6.61 -4.65 -5.88
C GLN A 9 -6.23 -3.33 -5.23
N TRP A 10 -5.20 -2.67 -5.75
CA TRP A 10 -4.78 -1.35 -5.31
C TRP A 10 -5.90 -0.30 -5.44
N GLU A 11 -6.54 -0.24 -6.60
CA GLU A 11 -7.63 0.70 -6.88
C GLU A 11 -8.81 0.56 -5.92
N ARG A 12 -9.04 -0.66 -5.39
CA ARG A 12 -10.11 -0.91 -4.40
C ARG A 12 -9.79 -0.41 -3.00
N ILE A 13 -8.51 -0.29 -2.63
CA ILE A 13 -8.09 -0.01 -1.24
C ILE A 13 -7.44 1.35 -1.06
N LYS A 14 -6.89 1.97 -2.13
CA LYS A 14 -6.04 3.16 -2.04
C LYS A 14 -6.71 4.34 -1.32
N GLU A 15 -8.02 4.52 -1.49
CA GLU A 15 -8.77 5.63 -0.89
C GLU A 15 -9.05 5.41 0.61
N SER A 16 -9.06 4.15 1.06
CA SER A 16 -9.25 3.78 2.45
C SER A 16 -7.97 3.93 3.29
N LEU A 17 -6.82 4.10 2.64
CA LEU A 17 -5.55 4.25 3.34
C LEU A 17 -5.38 5.68 3.88
N PRO A 18 -4.83 5.82 5.10
CA PRO A 18 -4.45 7.12 5.63
C PRO A 18 -3.18 7.66 4.95
N GLY A 19 -2.95 8.96 5.08
CA GLY A 19 -1.74 9.62 4.58
C GLY A 19 -1.73 9.80 3.06
N LYS A 20 -2.90 9.75 2.42
CA LYS A 20 -3.07 10.13 1.01
C LYS A 20 -3.04 11.66 0.87
N LYS A 21 -2.91 12.13 -0.37
CA LYS A 21 -2.92 13.56 -0.66
C LYS A 21 -4.26 14.17 -0.23
N GLY A 22 -4.21 15.20 0.61
CA GLY A 22 -5.40 15.87 1.16
C GLY A 22 -5.81 15.38 2.54
N ASP A 23 -5.25 14.27 3.04
CA ASP A 23 -5.38 13.93 4.46
C ASP A 23 -4.57 14.93 5.31
N SER A 24 -5.08 15.26 6.49
CA SER A 24 -4.36 16.10 7.45
C SER A 24 -3.14 15.36 8.02
N GLY A 25 -2.07 16.10 8.31
CA GLY A 25 -0.82 15.55 8.83
C GLY A 25 0.18 15.15 7.74
N ARG A 26 1.05 14.18 8.05
CA ARG A 26 2.15 13.80 7.14
C ARG A 26 1.65 12.80 6.10
N SER A 27 1.72 13.19 4.83
CA SER A 27 1.45 12.27 3.72
C SER A 27 2.50 11.16 3.64
N ALA A 28 2.05 9.95 3.36
CA ALA A 28 2.94 8.82 3.12
C ALA A 28 3.69 9.01 1.79
N LYS A 29 4.96 8.59 1.76
CA LYS A 29 5.80 8.70 0.55
C LYS A 29 5.29 7.81 -0.58
N ASP A 30 4.88 6.58 -0.27
CA ASP A 30 4.32 5.63 -1.22
C ASP A 30 3.54 4.53 -0.47
N ASN A 31 2.22 4.73 -0.33
CA ASN A 31 1.34 3.76 0.32
C ASN A 31 1.28 2.42 -0.43
N ARG A 32 1.48 2.42 -1.75
CA ARG A 32 1.42 1.19 -2.55
C ARG A 32 2.60 0.29 -2.23
N LYS A 33 3.80 0.85 -2.10
CA LYS A 33 5.00 0.10 -1.68
C LYS A 33 4.88 -0.43 -0.26
N PHE A 34 4.32 0.36 0.66
CA PHE A 34 4.09 -0.08 2.03
C PHE A 34 3.19 -1.33 2.06
N ILE A 35 2.03 -1.29 1.40
CA ILE A 35 1.11 -2.43 1.34
C ILE A 35 1.74 -3.64 0.64
N ALA A 36 2.49 -3.43 -0.44
CA ALA A 36 3.20 -4.52 -1.12
C ALA A 36 4.21 -5.21 -0.19
N ALA A 37 4.91 -4.45 0.67
CA ALA A 37 5.82 -5.01 1.66
C ALA A 37 5.09 -5.81 2.75
N VAL A 38 3.96 -5.29 3.28
CA VAL A 38 3.14 -6.02 4.26
C VAL A 38 2.63 -7.35 3.68
N MET A 39 2.14 -7.34 2.44
CA MET A 39 1.70 -8.57 1.75
C MET A 39 2.83 -9.57 1.54
N TRP A 40 4.04 -9.08 1.26
CA TRP A 40 5.22 -9.94 1.15
C TRP A 40 5.51 -10.64 2.49
N ILE A 41 5.61 -9.89 3.60
CA ILE A 41 5.81 -10.44 4.94
C ILE A 41 4.74 -11.48 5.28
N GLY A 42 3.46 -11.16 5.05
CA GLY A 42 2.36 -12.07 5.33
C GLY A 42 2.39 -13.38 4.53
N ARG A 43 3.06 -13.40 3.37
CA ARG A 43 3.23 -14.60 2.54
C ARG A 43 4.48 -15.40 2.87
N THR A 44 5.58 -14.72 3.14
CA THR A 44 6.89 -15.38 3.31
C THR A 44 7.25 -15.66 4.77
N GLY A 45 6.54 -15.04 5.72
CA GLY A 45 6.84 -15.16 7.15
C GLY A 45 8.22 -14.61 7.52
N ALA A 46 8.69 -13.59 6.81
CA ALA A 46 10.02 -12.99 6.98
C ALA A 46 10.24 -12.39 8.36
#